data_AF-A0A955BRF9-F1
#
_entry.id   AF-A0A955BRF9-F1
#
_cell.length_a   1.000
_cell.length_b   1.000
_cell.length_c   1.000
_cell.angle_alpha   90.00
_cell.angle_beta   90.00
_cell.angle_gamma   90.00
#
_symmetry.space_group_name_H-M   'P 1'
#
loop_
_entity.id
_entity.type
_entity.pdbx_description
1 polymer ?
#
loop_
_entity_poly.entity_id
_entity_poly.type
_entity_poly.pdbx_seq_one_letter_code
_entity_poly.pdbx_strand_id
1 'polypeptide(L)'
;MSNATGLYASCLLLSLGVPLHAQTVITIPPDPVPTTVSSNTQINLLAGGTLPNDFQIGSDDGSLSDIELNLMGGAIGRRLVIQDGASLNVLSGMTEPGIFAKGGELNVSGGFIQGRVDVAEGSVVTITGGRVVPTSFGGLQLFDGEVNLEGGEISGQLTIAQGDGVFNYKGGRIGINAYFYGGKFNVFGGEFLLNGMPFEFTGDSMQFDIATGNTLSGTLLDGTTFALSALPIYPSEQIADGIVVLHKATIPSIGGLVVDSRFDPIPAGLRDGQELTLYSGSQLPDFYTLNPGSTLNVSGGNAGTGLEAVDATVNIHDGAIGSVFAAMSGSLVNVSGGEIAELYLASRSVAEFTGGIVTEKLVVSSGSQARLRNGTIHSLLLNSDSEATIVNGIVNAPATVLDGSVLTIEGGQINSSLFAHRGGTLNLKGGYTGGLLGIDAESFVNFVGTEFYLDGSRIEDLVPGESYVISDRGIVLSGVLEDGTEFQLLLGGTGREGYDIKGEIAVALTVVPEPSGLVGAMLLLGLGSCWRRCGACGWKSS
;
A
#
# COMPACT_ATOMS: atom_id res chain seq x y z
N MET A 1 11.28 15.13 -73.23
CA MET A 1 12.19 16.28 -73.17
C MET A 1 12.64 16.39 -71.71
N SER A 2 13.64 15.62 -71.28
CA SER A 2 15.08 15.89 -71.37
C SER A 2 15.47 17.25 -70.78
N ASN A 3 16.05 17.25 -69.59
CA ASN A 3 17.43 17.70 -69.41
C ASN A 3 18.00 17.20 -68.08
N ALA A 4 19.17 16.59 -68.21
CA ALA A 4 20.05 16.08 -67.18
C ALA A 4 21.11 17.14 -66.82
N THR A 5 22.11 16.71 -66.03
CA THR A 5 23.33 17.39 -65.57
C THR A 5 23.13 18.26 -64.32
N GLY A 6 23.81 18.08 -63.19
CA GLY A 6 24.87 17.15 -62.79
C GLY A 6 25.73 17.85 -61.73
N LEU A 7 26.05 17.18 -60.62
CA LEU A 7 27.29 17.45 -59.87
C LEU A 7 27.60 16.24 -58.98
N TYR A 8 28.61 15.48 -59.40
CA TYR A 8 29.30 14.46 -58.61
C TYR A 8 30.18 15.19 -57.59
N ALA A 9 29.89 15.03 -56.30
CA ALA A 9 30.84 15.29 -55.23
C ALA A 9 31.35 13.93 -54.74
N SER A 10 32.55 13.57 -55.18
CA SER A 10 33.29 12.40 -54.72
C SER A 10 33.60 12.56 -53.22
N CYS A 11 32.83 11.87 -52.39
CA CYS A 11 33.16 11.69 -50.99
C CYS A 11 34.25 10.61 -50.89
N LEU A 12 35.49 11.06 -50.80
CA LEU A 12 36.66 10.22 -50.52
C LEU A 12 36.51 9.70 -49.08
N LEU A 13 35.95 8.50 -48.90
CA LEU A 13 36.01 7.77 -47.64
C LEU A 13 37.47 7.40 -47.36
N LEU A 14 38.16 8.20 -46.53
CA LEU A 14 39.23 7.66 -45.72
C LEU A 14 38.56 6.74 -44.68
N SER A 15 38.47 5.45 -44.99
CA SER A 15 38.33 4.44 -43.94
C SER A 15 39.62 4.46 -43.12
N LEU A 16 39.67 5.29 -42.07
CA LEU A 16 40.58 5.05 -40.98
C LEU A 16 40.23 3.65 -40.49
N GLY A 17 41.05 2.66 -40.83
CA GLY A 17 40.88 1.29 -40.40
C GLY A 17 41.02 1.27 -38.89
N VAL A 18 39.90 1.44 -38.19
CA VAL A 18 39.84 1.11 -36.77
C VAL A 18 40.19 -0.38 -36.72
N PRO A 19 41.29 -0.77 -36.07
CA PRO A 19 41.64 -2.16 -35.97
C PRO A 19 40.46 -2.89 -35.34
N LEU A 20 39.90 -3.87 -36.04
CA LEU A 20 38.90 -4.78 -35.49
C LEU A 20 39.62 -5.60 -34.42
N HIS A 21 39.62 -5.13 -33.18
CA HIS A 21 40.15 -5.91 -32.07
C HIS A 21 39.29 -7.17 -31.93
N ALA A 22 39.95 -8.33 -31.90
CA ALA A 22 39.24 -9.58 -31.73
C ALA A 22 38.58 -9.58 -30.34
N GLN A 23 37.25 -9.71 -30.31
CA GLN A 23 36.49 -9.80 -29.08
C GLN A 23 36.72 -11.19 -28.45
N THR A 24 37.08 -11.21 -27.17
CA THR A 24 37.14 -12.46 -26.37
C THR A 24 35.75 -12.76 -25.84
N VAL A 25 35.23 -13.97 -26.07
CA VAL A 25 33.91 -14.39 -25.56
C VAL A 25 34.09 -15.56 -24.60
N ILE A 26 33.57 -15.44 -23.38
CA ILE A 26 33.62 -16.46 -22.32
C ILE A 26 32.18 -16.83 -21.96
N THR A 27 31.83 -18.12 -21.98
CA THR A 27 30.48 -18.60 -21.70
C THR A 27 30.46 -19.59 -20.52
N ILE A 28 29.83 -19.19 -19.43
CA ILE A 28 29.86 -19.90 -18.14
C ILE A 28 28.47 -20.45 -17.82
N PRO A 29 28.27 -21.78 -17.73
CA PRO A 29 29.12 -22.89 -18.18
C PRO A 29 29.18 -23.04 -19.73
N PRO A 30 30.15 -23.78 -20.29
CA PRO A 30 31.10 -24.67 -19.60
C PRO A 30 32.45 -24.03 -19.26
N ASP A 31 32.72 -22.80 -19.71
CA ASP A 31 34.01 -22.17 -19.47
C ASP A 31 34.23 -21.92 -17.97
N PRO A 32 35.48 -22.01 -17.48
CA PRO A 32 35.79 -21.63 -16.12
C PRO A 32 35.60 -20.11 -15.94
N VAL A 33 35.25 -19.71 -14.72
CA VAL A 33 35.17 -18.28 -14.37
C VAL A 33 36.55 -17.64 -14.53
N PRO A 34 36.68 -16.52 -15.27
CA PRO A 34 37.96 -15.83 -15.39
C PRO A 34 38.35 -15.18 -14.06
N THR A 35 39.65 -15.20 -13.73
CA THR A 35 40.18 -14.49 -12.56
C THR A 35 40.37 -13.00 -12.79
N THR A 36 40.42 -12.57 -14.05
CA THR A 36 40.60 -11.18 -14.51
C THR A 36 39.90 -11.00 -15.86
N VAL A 37 39.35 -9.82 -16.11
CA VAL A 37 38.67 -9.48 -17.37
C VAL A 37 39.43 -8.35 -18.05
N SER A 38 39.83 -8.54 -19.31
CA SER A 38 40.55 -7.53 -20.11
C SER A 38 39.60 -6.79 -21.05
N SER A 39 40.05 -5.69 -21.68
CA SER A 39 39.26 -4.99 -22.69
C SER A 39 38.79 -5.89 -23.82
N ASN A 40 37.69 -5.53 -24.49
CA ASN A 40 37.06 -6.31 -25.57
C ASN A 40 36.67 -7.73 -25.14
N THR A 41 36.17 -7.89 -23.90
CA THR A 41 35.73 -9.19 -23.37
C THR A 41 34.22 -9.20 -23.13
N GLN A 42 33.55 -10.20 -23.68
CA GLN A 42 32.15 -10.52 -23.37
C GLN A 42 32.09 -11.78 -22.51
N ILE A 43 31.34 -11.71 -21.41
CA ILE A 43 31.07 -12.84 -20.52
C ILE A 43 29.58 -13.14 -20.58
N ASN A 44 29.21 -14.36 -20.93
CA ASN A 44 27.83 -14.84 -20.93
C ASN A 44 27.63 -15.82 -19.77
N LEU A 45 26.88 -15.40 -18.76
CA LEU A 45 26.60 -16.20 -17.58
C LEU A 45 25.25 -16.89 -17.72
N LEU A 46 25.29 -18.14 -18.17
CA LEU A 46 24.13 -18.99 -18.43
C LEU A 46 23.60 -19.64 -17.14
N ALA A 47 22.43 -20.27 -17.24
CA ALA A 47 21.85 -21.04 -16.14
C ALA A 47 22.82 -22.11 -15.60
N GLY A 48 22.94 -22.18 -14.27
CA GLY A 48 23.89 -23.05 -13.57
C GLY A 48 25.31 -22.50 -13.45
N GLY A 49 25.64 -21.40 -14.13
CA GLY A 49 26.89 -20.68 -13.96
C GLY A 49 26.84 -19.79 -12.72
N THR A 50 27.97 -19.68 -12.02
CA THR A 50 28.11 -18.78 -10.88
C THR A 50 29.38 -17.95 -10.99
N LEU A 51 29.28 -16.66 -10.69
CA LEU A 51 30.46 -15.80 -10.47
C LEU A 51 30.74 -15.71 -8.96
N PRO A 52 32.02 -15.64 -8.55
CA PRO A 52 32.38 -15.52 -7.14
C PRO A 52 31.97 -14.17 -6.57
N ASN A 53 32.06 -14.04 -5.24
CA ASN A 53 31.93 -12.76 -4.56
C ASN A 53 33.02 -11.78 -4.99
N ASP A 54 32.73 -10.49 -4.85
CA ASP A 54 33.66 -9.39 -5.13
C ASP A 54 34.21 -9.41 -6.58
N PHE A 55 33.42 -9.93 -7.53
CA PHE A 55 33.76 -9.91 -8.95
C PHE A 55 33.72 -8.48 -9.49
N GLN A 56 34.67 -8.13 -10.36
CA GLN A 56 34.83 -6.77 -10.88
C GLN A 56 34.98 -6.81 -12.40
N ILE A 57 34.30 -5.87 -13.07
CA ILE A 57 34.44 -5.60 -14.51
C ILE A 57 34.72 -4.12 -14.72
N GLY A 58 35.59 -3.81 -15.69
CA GLY A 58 36.09 -2.44 -15.92
C GLY A 58 37.28 -2.08 -15.02
N SER A 59 37.71 -0.82 -15.09
CA SER A 59 38.77 -0.27 -14.23
C SER A 59 38.43 1.16 -13.76
N ASP A 60 38.83 1.53 -12.54
CA ASP A 60 38.58 2.89 -11.99
C ASP A 60 39.30 4.01 -12.78
N ASP A 61 40.27 3.66 -13.62
CA ASP A 61 41.05 4.61 -14.44
C ASP A 61 40.63 4.62 -15.92
N GLY A 62 39.60 3.87 -16.29
CA GLY A 62 39.12 3.72 -17.67
C GLY A 62 40.14 3.06 -18.62
N SER A 63 41.22 2.45 -18.12
CA SER A 63 42.18 1.71 -18.94
C SER A 63 41.59 0.43 -19.57
N LEU A 64 40.51 -0.10 -19.01
CA LEU A 64 39.74 -1.19 -19.58
C LEU A 64 38.48 -0.66 -20.28
N SER A 65 38.17 -1.19 -21.46
CA SER A 65 37.04 -0.77 -22.28
C SER A 65 36.36 -1.95 -22.95
N ASP A 66 35.11 -1.77 -23.36
CA ASP A 66 34.35 -2.74 -24.15
C ASP A 66 34.23 -4.09 -23.43
N ILE A 67 33.98 -4.04 -22.11
CA ILE A 67 33.69 -5.22 -21.29
C ILE A 67 32.18 -5.34 -21.14
N GLU A 68 31.65 -6.51 -21.45
CA GLU A 68 30.22 -6.81 -21.36
C GLU A 68 29.99 -8.07 -20.53
N LEU A 69 29.17 -8.00 -19.50
CA LEU A 69 28.71 -9.16 -18.74
C LEU A 69 27.21 -9.34 -18.97
N ASN A 70 26.81 -10.47 -19.55
CA ASN A 70 25.42 -10.84 -19.81
C ASN A 70 24.97 -11.89 -18.80
N LEU A 71 24.06 -11.54 -17.90
CA LEU A 71 23.42 -12.47 -16.97
C LEU A 71 22.15 -13.05 -17.62
N MET A 72 22.24 -14.30 -18.08
CA MET A 72 21.22 -15.00 -18.88
C MET A 72 20.50 -16.11 -18.10
N GLY A 73 20.74 -16.23 -16.79
CA GLY A 73 20.10 -17.24 -15.94
C GLY A 73 20.96 -17.78 -14.78
N GLY A 74 22.26 -17.48 -14.75
CA GLY A 74 23.15 -17.88 -13.66
C GLY A 74 22.96 -17.07 -12.38
N ALA A 75 23.95 -17.13 -11.49
CA ALA A 75 24.00 -16.32 -10.28
C ALA A 75 25.31 -15.55 -10.16
N ILE A 76 25.23 -14.29 -9.76
CA ILE A 76 26.41 -13.50 -9.37
C ILE A 76 26.50 -13.52 -7.86
N GLY A 77 27.67 -13.86 -7.32
CA GLY A 77 27.93 -13.81 -5.89
C GLY A 77 27.80 -12.40 -5.31
N ARG A 78 27.98 -12.29 -4.00
CA ARG A 78 27.88 -11.04 -3.27
C ARG A 78 28.86 -9.99 -3.81
N ARG A 79 28.37 -8.77 -4.02
CA ARG A 79 29.16 -7.61 -4.45
C ARG A 79 29.80 -7.78 -5.84
N LEU A 80 29.08 -7.33 -6.85
CA LEU A 80 29.63 -7.05 -8.18
C LEU A 80 30.01 -5.57 -8.27
N VAL A 81 31.18 -5.26 -8.83
CA VAL A 81 31.58 -3.88 -9.12
C VAL A 81 31.65 -3.68 -10.64
N ILE A 82 30.93 -2.67 -11.13
CA ILE A 82 30.91 -2.25 -12.53
C ILE A 82 31.61 -0.89 -12.61
N GLN A 83 32.74 -0.83 -13.28
CA GLN A 83 33.54 0.40 -13.42
C GLN A 83 33.48 0.94 -14.85
N ASP A 84 34.18 2.05 -15.09
CA ASP A 84 34.35 2.65 -16.41
C ASP A 84 34.68 1.60 -17.49
N GLY A 85 34.06 1.77 -18.65
CA GLY A 85 34.27 0.92 -19.82
C GLY A 85 33.62 -0.46 -19.74
N ALA A 86 32.82 -0.74 -18.70
CA ALA A 86 32.09 -1.99 -18.54
C ALA A 86 30.57 -1.82 -18.49
N SER A 87 29.87 -2.84 -18.97
CA SER A 87 28.41 -2.95 -18.90
C SER A 87 27.98 -4.30 -18.31
N LEU A 88 26.96 -4.28 -17.46
CA LEU A 88 26.23 -5.47 -17.01
C LEU A 88 24.83 -5.46 -17.62
N ASN A 89 24.46 -6.51 -18.36
CA ASN A 89 23.13 -6.74 -18.89
C ASN A 89 22.45 -7.89 -18.13
N VAL A 90 21.43 -7.56 -17.33
CA VAL A 90 20.60 -8.54 -16.63
C VAL A 90 19.36 -8.85 -17.47
N LEU A 91 19.41 -10.00 -18.14
CA LEU A 91 18.32 -10.51 -18.99
C LEU A 91 17.44 -11.52 -18.23
N SER A 92 18.05 -12.28 -17.33
CA SER A 92 17.39 -13.26 -16.44
C SER A 92 18.30 -13.52 -15.24
N GLY A 93 18.05 -14.58 -14.46
CA GLY A 93 18.91 -15.00 -13.35
C GLY A 93 18.73 -14.16 -12.09
N MET A 94 19.70 -14.30 -11.19
CA MET A 94 19.68 -13.65 -9.88
C MET A 94 21.06 -13.06 -9.56
N THR A 95 21.10 -11.86 -8.98
CA THR A 95 22.30 -11.38 -8.30
C THR A 95 22.09 -11.51 -6.80
N GLU A 96 23.09 -12.04 -6.09
CA GLU A 96 23.16 -11.95 -4.63
C GLU A 96 23.36 -10.50 -4.17
N PRO A 97 23.29 -10.20 -2.85
CA PRO A 97 23.29 -8.83 -2.36
C PRO A 97 24.49 -8.01 -2.83
N GLY A 98 24.23 -6.94 -3.60
CA GLY A 98 25.21 -5.90 -3.88
C GLY A 98 25.66 -5.78 -5.33
N ILE A 99 25.25 -4.71 -6.01
CA ILE A 99 25.88 -4.22 -7.25
C ILE A 99 26.36 -2.79 -6.97
N PHE A 100 27.58 -2.48 -7.38
CA PHE A 100 28.19 -1.15 -7.22
C PHE A 100 28.60 -0.64 -8.60
N ALA A 101 27.80 0.22 -9.19
CA ALA A 101 28.13 0.91 -10.43
C ALA A 101 28.92 2.19 -10.11
N LYS A 102 30.09 2.31 -10.72
CA LYS A 102 31.05 3.41 -10.58
C LYS A 102 31.59 3.80 -11.95
N GLY A 103 30.78 4.52 -12.72
CA GLY A 103 31.08 4.95 -14.07
C GLY A 103 30.76 3.94 -15.18
N GLY A 104 30.35 2.72 -14.79
CA GLY A 104 29.85 1.71 -15.72
C GLY A 104 28.34 1.73 -15.92
N GLU A 105 27.87 0.87 -16.82
CA GLU A 105 26.45 0.74 -17.17
C GLU A 105 25.82 -0.52 -16.57
N LEU A 106 24.60 -0.40 -16.05
CA LEU A 106 23.77 -1.52 -15.61
C LEU A 106 22.43 -1.50 -16.34
N ASN A 107 22.16 -2.49 -17.17
CA ASN A 107 20.93 -2.63 -17.92
C ASN A 107 20.12 -3.82 -17.38
N VAL A 108 18.89 -3.58 -16.94
CA VAL A 108 18.00 -4.59 -16.37
C VAL A 108 16.75 -4.70 -17.22
N SER A 109 16.59 -5.83 -17.90
CA SER A 109 15.41 -6.12 -18.73
C SER A 109 14.62 -7.33 -18.22
N GLY A 110 15.21 -8.11 -17.31
CA GLY A 110 14.59 -9.25 -16.65
C GLY A 110 15.34 -9.63 -15.38
N GLY A 111 15.11 -10.84 -14.87
CA GLY A 111 15.80 -11.36 -13.68
C GLY A 111 15.47 -10.64 -12.37
N PHE A 112 16.25 -10.97 -11.34
CA PHE A 112 16.09 -10.45 -9.98
C PHE A 112 17.43 -9.93 -9.46
N ILE A 113 17.49 -8.65 -9.13
CA ILE A 113 18.61 -8.08 -8.39
C ILE A 113 18.22 -8.08 -6.93
N GLN A 114 18.79 -8.98 -6.13
CA GLN A 114 18.58 -8.95 -4.69
C GLN A 114 19.61 -8.05 -4.02
N GLY A 115 19.13 -7.24 -3.09
CA GLY A 115 19.94 -6.39 -2.23
C GLY A 115 20.26 -5.02 -2.81
N ARG A 116 21.42 -4.52 -2.40
CA ARG A 116 21.80 -3.12 -2.58
C ARG A 116 22.31 -2.86 -4.00
N VAL A 117 21.84 -1.79 -4.64
CA VAL A 117 22.40 -1.30 -5.92
C VAL A 117 22.88 0.13 -5.70
N ASP A 118 24.19 0.33 -5.67
CA ASP A 118 24.79 1.65 -5.52
C ASP A 118 25.12 2.24 -6.89
N VAL A 119 24.60 3.44 -7.14
CA VAL A 119 24.79 4.17 -8.39
C VAL A 119 25.59 5.44 -8.11
N ALA A 120 26.89 5.39 -8.39
CA ALA A 120 27.82 6.50 -8.18
C ALA A 120 27.98 7.36 -9.46
N GLU A 121 28.75 8.44 -9.34
CA GLU A 121 29.09 9.35 -10.44
C GLU A 121 29.49 8.61 -11.72
N GLY A 122 29.04 9.14 -12.86
CA GLY A 122 29.31 8.60 -14.20
C GLY A 122 28.54 7.32 -14.54
N SER A 123 27.89 6.67 -13.57
CA SER A 123 27.16 5.43 -13.81
C SER A 123 25.78 5.69 -14.39
N VAL A 124 25.34 4.80 -15.28
CA VAL A 124 23.97 4.81 -15.80
C VAL A 124 23.33 3.46 -15.52
N VAL A 125 22.19 3.47 -14.83
CA VAL A 125 21.36 2.29 -14.61
C VAL A 125 20.06 2.43 -15.38
N THR A 126 19.75 1.48 -16.26
CA THR A 126 18.50 1.46 -17.02
C THR A 126 17.70 0.21 -16.68
N ILE A 127 16.49 0.39 -16.18
CA ILE A 127 15.57 -0.69 -15.81
C ILE A 127 14.35 -0.62 -16.73
N THR A 128 14.25 -1.58 -17.64
CA THR A 128 13.12 -1.76 -18.58
C THR A 128 12.23 -2.93 -18.20
N GLY A 129 12.70 -3.79 -17.29
CA GLY A 129 12.02 -4.98 -16.79
C GLY A 129 12.76 -5.55 -15.57
N GLY A 130 12.40 -6.77 -15.17
CA GLY A 130 12.98 -7.40 -13.98
C GLY A 130 12.55 -6.74 -12.67
N ARG A 131 13.20 -7.14 -11.58
CA ARG A 131 12.91 -6.64 -10.22
C ARG A 131 14.19 -6.33 -9.45
N VAL A 132 14.24 -5.18 -8.81
CA VAL A 132 15.26 -4.84 -7.79
C VAL A 132 14.59 -4.98 -6.42
N VAL A 133 15.01 -5.97 -5.64
CA VAL A 133 14.38 -6.32 -4.37
C VAL A 133 15.35 -6.07 -3.22
N PRO A 134 15.00 -5.29 -2.20
CA PRO A 134 15.90 -4.94 -1.13
C PRO A 134 16.14 -6.14 -0.24
N THR A 135 17.24 -6.06 0.50
CA THR A 135 17.54 -6.99 1.60
C THR A 135 17.77 -6.17 2.86
N SER A 136 18.17 -6.83 3.95
CA SER A 136 18.65 -6.14 5.16
C SER A 136 19.82 -5.18 4.91
N PHE A 137 20.49 -5.27 3.76
CA PHE A 137 21.58 -4.38 3.35
C PHE A 137 21.12 -3.15 2.57
N GLY A 138 19.82 -2.98 2.34
CA GLY A 138 19.21 -1.90 1.56
C GLY A 138 18.71 -2.34 0.18
N GLY A 139 18.17 -1.38 -0.59
CA GLY A 139 17.76 -1.53 -1.98
C GLY A 139 18.56 -0.61 -2.92
N LEU A 140 17.90 0.06 -3.86
CA LEU A 140 18.57 0.95 -4.81
C LEU A 140 18.97 2.27 -4.13
N GLN A 141 20.25 2.63 -4.23
CA GLN A 141 20.82 3.87 -3.70
C GLN A 141 21.48 4.66 -4.83
N LEU A 142 20.97 5.86 -5.07
CA LEU A 142 21.48 6.80 -6.06
C LEU A 142 22.24 7.92 -5.36
N PHE A 143 23.53 8.06 -5.67
CA PHE A 143 24.39 9.13 -5.15
C PHE A 143 24.54 10.26 -6.18
N ASP A 144 25.29 10.01 -7.26
CA ASP A 144 25.66 11.02 -8.27
C ASP A 144 25.51 10.55 -9.73
N GLY A 145 25.00 9.35 -9.96
CA GLY A 145 24.80 8.81 -11.30
C GLY A 145 23.41 9.10 -11.89
N GLU A 146 23.00 8.28 -12.86
CA GLU A 146 21.68 8.34 -13.47
C GLU A 146 20.96 7.00 -13.36
N VAL A 147 19.67 7.04 -13.00
CA VAL A 147 18.78 5.87 -13.04
C VAL A 147 17.61 6.17 -13.95
N ASN A 148 17.37 5.32 -14.94
CA ASN A 148 16.23 5.35 -15.84
C ASN A 148 15.32 4.16 -15.54
N LEU A 149 14.18 4.41 -14.90
CA LEU A 149 13.15 3.40 -14.69
C LEU A 149 12.08 3.56 -15.78
N GLU A 150 12.12 2.68 -16.77
CA GLU A 150 11.24 2.68 -17.96
C GLU A 150 10.25 1.52 -17.97
N GLY A 151 10.42 0.57 -17.05
CA GLY A 151 9.58 -0.60 -16.84
C GLY A 151 10.07 -1.39 -15.62
N GLY A 152 9.56 -2.60 -15.39
CA GLY A 152 9.98 -3.43 -14.26
C GLY A 152 9.52 -2.91 -12.89
N GLU A 153 10.26 -3.26 -11.85
CA GLU A 153 9.89 -2.96 -10.45
C GLU A 153 11.14 -2.70 -9.60
N ILE A 154 11.13 -1.61 -8.82
CA ILE A 154 12.03 -1.41 -7.69
C ILE A 154 11.19 -1.67 -6.44
N SER A 155 11.22 -2.88 -5.91
CA SER A 155 10.49 -3.22 -4.69
C SER A 155 11.14 -2.48 -3.51
N GLY A 156 10.36 -1.99 -2.55
CA GLY A 156 10.89 -1.51 -1.27
C GLY A 156 11.88 -0.32 -1.34
N GLN A 157 12.95 -0.38 -0.53
CA GLN A 157 13.83 0.77 -0.25
C GLN A 157 14.53 1.32 -1.51
N LEU A 158 14.04 2.47 -1.98
CA LEU A 158 14.72 3.36 -2.92
C LEU A 158 15.28 4.54 -2.14
N THR A 159 16.53 4.94 -2.39
CA THR A 159 17.11 6.14 -1.78
C THR A 159 17.82 6.97 -2.83
N ILE A 160 17.32 8.17 -3.11
CA ILE A 160 18.08 9.23 -3.77
C ILE A 160 18.76 10.05 -2.69
N ALA A 161 20.05 9.80 -2.52
CA ALA A 161 20.87 10.43 -1.50
C ALA A 161 21.21 11.88 -1.88
N GLN A 162 21.92 12.56 -0.98
CA GLN A 162 22.47 13.88 -1.24
C GLN A 162 23.51 13.80 -2.36
N GLY A 163 23.43 14.69 -3.34
CA GLY A 163 24.29 14.68 -4.53
C GLY A 163 23.59 15.28 -5.75
N ASP A 164 24.21 15.12 -6.91
CA ASP A 164 23.69 15.55 -8.22
C ASP A 164 22.98 14.42 -9.00
N GLY A 165 22.73 13.29 -8.33
CA GLY A 165 22.10 12.11 -8.93
C GLY A 165 20.74 12.41 -9.59
N VAL A 166 20.48 11.76 -10.71
CA VAL A 166 19.25 11.95 -11.51
C VAL A 166 18.48 10.65 -11.60
N PHE A 167 17.23 10.65 -11.12
CA PHE A 167 16.31 9.53 -11.30
C PHE A 167 15.19 9.92 -12.25
N ASN A 168 15.09 9.20 -13.37
CA ASN A 168 14.09 9.39 -14.40
C ASN A 168 13.05 8.28 -14.31
N TYR A 169 11.86 8.62 -13.82
CA TYR A 169 10.71 7.70 -13.70
C TYR A 169 9.79 7.86 -14.91
N LYS A 170 9.93 6.93 -15.86
CA LYS A 170 9.20 6.93 -17.15
C LYS A 170 8.20 5.76 -17.25
N GLY A 171 8.36 4.73 -16.44
CA GLY A 171 7.49 3.55 -16.42
C GLY A 171 7.82 2.62 -15.27
N GLY A 172 7.19 1.46 -15.22
CA GLY A 172 7.39 0.48 -14.15
C GLY A 172 6.79 0.90 -12.81
N ARG A 173 7.25 0.25 -11.73
CA ARG A 173 6.71 0.45 -10.37
C ARG A 173 7.83 0.72 -9.37
N ILE A 174 7.54 1.61 -8.43
CA ILE A 174 8.37 1.85 -7.25
C ILE A 174 7.56 1.34 -6.05
N GLY A 175 8.21 0.53 -5.22
CA GLY A 175 7.61 0.01 -4.01
C GLY A 175 7.71 0.97 -2.84
N ILE A 176 7.28 0.47 -1.69
CA ILE A 176 7.19 1.23 -0.45
C ILE A 176 8.57 1.61 0.12
N ASN A 177 8.64 2.71 0.90
CA ASN A 177 9.88 3.24 1.49
C ASN A 177 10.84 3.85 0.46
N ALA A 178 10.31 4.68 -0.43
CA ALA A 178 11.13 5.52 -1.30
C ALA A 178 11.51 6.82 -0.58
N TYR A 179 12.81 7.07 -0.49
CA TYR A 179 13.42 8.22 0.19
C TYR A 179 14.15 9.09 -0.83
N PHE A 180 13.71 10.32 -1.00
CA PHE A 180 14.26 11.27 -1.96
C PHE A 180 14.76 12.48 -1.16
N TYR A 181 16.04 12.47 -0.78
CA TYR A 181 16.64 13.49 0.10
C TYR A 181 17.47 14.55 -0.66
N GLY A 182 17.76 14.31 -1.93
CA GLY A 182 18.57 15.17 -2.79
C GLY A 182 18.43 14.80 -4.26
N GLY A 183 19.34 15.31 -5.10
CA GLY A 183 19.33 15.05 -6.53
C GLY A 183 18.11 15.60 -7.26
N LYS A 184 17.80 15.00 -8.41
CA LYS A 184 16.61 15.30 -9.22
C LYS A 184 15.77 14.06 -9.40
N PHE A 185 14.48 14.16 -9.09
CA PHE A 185 13.50 13.14 -9.35
C PHE A 185 12.56 13.59 -10.47
N ASN A 186 12.85 13.15 -11.69
CA ASN A 186 12.07 13.47 -12.88
C ASN A 186 10.96 12.44 -13.08
N VAL A 187 9.71 12.89 -13.16
CA VAL A 187 8.55 12.02 -13.45
C VAL A 187 8.01 12.36 -14.84
N PHE A 188 8.05 11.40 -15.76
CA PHE A 188 7.62 11.57 -17.15
C PHE A 188 6.27 10.90 -17.39
N GLY A 189 5.24 11.70 -17.63
CA GLY A 189 3.89 11.19 -17.72
C GLY A 189 2.84 12.23 -18.09
N GLY A 190 1.59 11.88 -17.85
CA GLY A 190 0.43 12.73 -18.03
C GLY A 190 -0.63 12.43 -16.99
N GLU A 191 -1.77 13.12 -17.10
CA GLU A 191 -2.89 12.97 -16.16
C GLU A 191 -2.46 13.15 -14.70
N PHE A 192 -1.55 14.09 -14.45
CA PHE A 192 -1.10 14.35 -13.09
C PHE A 192 -2.26 14.89 -12.25
N LEU A 193 -2.44 14.34 -11.05
CA LEU A 193 -3.44 14.78 -10.08
C LEU A 193 -2.80 15.02 -8.72
N LEU A 194 -3.20 16.09 -8.06
CA LEU A 194 -2.83 16.40 -6.69
C LEU A 194 -4.05 16.23 -5.80
N ASN A 195 -4.02 15.28 -4.88
CA ASN A 195 -5.13 14.93 -3.99
C ASN A 195 -6.44 14.64 -4.75
N GLY A 196 -6.35 13.89 -5.84
CA GLY A 196 -7.51 13.57 -6.69
C GLY A 196 -7.86 14.65 -7.72
N MET A 197 -7.32 15.87 -7.59
CA MET A 197 -7.68 16.98 -8.48
C MET A 197 -6.68 17.13 -9.63
N PRO A 198 -7.12 17.37 -10.88
CA PRO A 198 -6.21 17.60 -12.01
C PRO A 198 -5.19 18.70 -11.70
N PHE A 199 -3.92 18.40 -11.95
CA PHE A 199 -2.82 19.31 -11.75
C PHE A 199 -2.42 19.93 -13.09
N GLU A 200 -2.72 21.22 -13.25
CA GLU A 200 -2.39 21.98 -14.47
C GLU A 200 -1.08 22.74 -14.28
N PHE A 201 -0.13 22.55 -15.19
CA PHE A 201 1.09 23.37 -15.24
C PHE A 201 1.41 23.86 -16.64
N THR A 202 2.08 25.00 -16.73
CA THR A 202 2.42 25.65 -17.99
C THR A 202 3.78 25.19 -18.50
N GLY A 203 3.83 24.65 -19.71
CA GLY A 203 5.07 24.24 -20.39
C GLY A 203 5.26 22.72 -20.42
N ASP A 204 6.47 22.30 -20.80
CA ASP A 204 6.82 20.87 -20.94
C ASP A 204 7.28 20.24 -19.63
N SER A 205 7.76 21.05 -18.67
CA SER A 205 8.20 20.59 -17.35
C SER A 205 7.94 21.62 -16.24
N MET A 206 7.71 21.17 -15.01
CA MET A 206 7.57 22.00 -13.81
C MET A 206 8.24 21.35 -12.60
N GLN A 207 9.04 22.11 -11.87
CA GLN A 207 9.50 21.72 -10.53
C GLN A 207 8.35 21.89 -9.54
N PHE A 208 8.11 20.88 -8.70
CA PHE A 208 6.94 20.81 -7.84
C PHE A 208 7.30 20.24 -6.46
N ASP A 209 6.77 20.84 -5.40
CA ASP A 209 6.95 20.36 -4.04
C ASP A 209 5.68 19.64 -3.58
N ILE A 210 5.82 18.36 -3.22
CA ILE A 210 4.72 17.57 -2.67
C ILE A 210 4.66 17.86 -1.17
N ALA A 211 3.89 18.89 -0.78
CA ALA A 211 3.73 19.23 0.62
C ALA A 211 3.24 18.04 1.46
N THR A 212 3.69 17.95 2.71
CA THR A 212 3.29 16.91 3.67
C THR A 212 1.77 16.75 3.71
N GLY A 213 1.30 15.50 3.60
CA GLY A 213 -0.12 15.17 3.57
C GLY A 213 -0.75 15.15 2.17
N ASN A 214 -0.04 15.63 1.15
CA ASN A 214 -0.51 15.53 -0.23
C ASN A 214 -0.10 14.23 -0.89
N THR A 215 -0.92 13.81 -1.85
CA THR A 215 -0.65 12.69 -2.75
C THR A 215 -0.63 13.20 -4.19
N LEU A 216 0.50 13.06 -4.87
CA LEU A 216 0.63 13.23 -6.31
C LEU A 216 0.37 11.87 -6.97
N SER A 217 -0.45 11.84 -8.00
CA SER A 217 -0.71 10.63 -8.79
C SER A 217 -0.69 10.96 -10.28
N GLY A 218 -0.66 9.94 -11.13
CA GLY A 218 -0.75 10.12 -12.57
C GLY A 218 -0.48 8.85 -13.36
N THR A 219 -0.23 9.02 -14.65
CA THR A 219 0.08 7.93 -15.60
C THR A 219 1.44 8.19 -16.24
N LEU A 220 2.34 7.21 -16.21
CA LEU A 220 3.68 7.29 -16.77
C LEU A 220 3.68 7.07 -18.30
N LEU A 221 4.83 7.30 -18.94
CA LEU A 221 5.02 7.14 -20.38
C LEU A 221 4.69 5.73 -20.89
N ASP A 222 4.91 4.69 -20.08
CA ASP A 222 4.58 3.29 -20.43
C ASP A 222 3.11 2.92 -20.17
N GLY A 223 2.32 3.83 -19.59
CA GLY A 223 0.93 3.62 -19.22
C GLY A 223 0.72 3.07 -17.80
N THR A 224 1.78 2.79 -17.05
CA THR A 224 1.69 2.42 -15.63
C THR A 224 1.23 3.64 -14.83
N THR A 225 0.28 3.46 -13.90
CA THR A 225 -0.14 4.52 -12.99
C THR A 225 0.73 4.52 -11.74
N PHE A 226 0.83 5.66 -11.07
CA PHE A 226 1.63 5.79 -9.84
C PHE A 226 0.91 6.69 -8.83
N ALA A 227 1.22 6.49 -7.55
CA ALA A 227 0.96 7.44 -6.49
C ALA A 227 2.27 7.73 -5.74
N LEU A 228 2.43 8.98 -5.31
CA LEU A 228 3.53 9.45 -4.48
C LEU A 228 2.92 10.26 -3.34
N SER A 229 3.13 9.85 -2.10
CA SER A 229 2.42 10.35 -0.95
C SER A 229 3.38 10.81 0.14
N ALA A 230 3.40 12.11 0.43
CA ALA A 230 4.15 12.68 1.54
C ALA A 230 3.41 12.52 2.89
N LEU A 231 2.68 11.41 3.07
CA LEU A 231 1.96 11.12 4.29
C LEU A 231 2.90 10.47 5.32
N PRO A 232 2.80 10.84 6.62
CA PRO A 232 3.60 10.23 7.68
C PRO A 232 3.11 8.82 8.08
N ILE A 233 2.25 8.19 7.26
CA ILE A 233 1.73 6.85 7.53
C ILE A 233 2.78 5.83 7.09
N TYR A 234 2.93 4.75 7.85
CA TYR A 234 3.79 3.64 7.44
C TYR A 234 3.11 2.82 6.36
N PRO A 235 3.81 2.41 5.29
CA PRO A 235 5.17 2.85 4.94
C PRO A 235 5.16 4.26 4.36
N SER A 236 6.09 5.11 4.79
CA SER A 236 6.16 6.50 4.33
C SER A 236 7.18 6.65 3.22
N GLU A 237 6.76 7.35 2.18
CA GLU A 237 7.69 7.97 1.25
C GLU A 237 8.13 9.30 1.86
N GLN A 238 9.41 9.62 1.69
CA GLN A 238 9.94 10.91 2.13
C GLN A 238 10.50 11.61 0.92
N ILE A 239 9.86 12.71 0.53
CA ILE A 239 10.22 13.49 -0.63
C ILE A 239 10.62 14.87 -0.13
N ALA A 240 11.89 15.22 -0.26
CA ALA A 240 12.37 16.55 0.11
C ALA A 240 11.86 17.61 -0.88
N ASP A 241 11.71 18.84 -0.39
CA ASP A 241 11.33 19.97 -1.23
C ASP A 241 12.35 20.23 -2.34
N GLY A 242 11.87 20.65 -3.50
CA GLY A 242 12.66 21.11 -4.62
C GLY A 242 13.23 20.02 -5.52
N ILE A 243 12.97 18.74 -5.26
CA ILE A 243 13.61 17.66 -6.04
C ILE A 243 12.73 17.08 -7.15
N VAL A 244 11.40 17.18 -7.03
CA VAL A 244 10.47 16.60 -8.00
C VAL A 244 10.33 17.54 -9.19
N VAL A 245 10.53 16.99 -10.39
CA VAL A 245 10.28 17.69 -11.65
C VAL A 245 9.32 16.85 -12.49
N LEU A 246 8.14 17.38 -12.73
CA LEU A 246 7.15 16.74 -13.61
C LEU A 246 7.45 17.12 -15.04
N HIS A 247 7.46 16.14 -15.93
CA HIS A 247 7.63 16.29 -17.37
C HIS A 247 6.39 15.77 -18.08
N LYS A 248 5.76 16.63 -18.87
CA LYS A 248 4.60 16.25 -19.66
C LYS A 248 5.04 15.35 -20.81
N ALA A 249 4.38 14.21 -20.94
CA ALA A 249 4.65 13.22 -21.97
C ALA A 249 3.34 12.75 -22.63
N THR A 250 3.45 12.22 -23.85
CA THR A 250 2.34 11.52 -24.48
C THR A 250 2.26 10.12 -23.90
N ILE A 251 1.16 9.83 -23.20
CA ILE A 251 0.91 8.52 -22.58
C ILE A 251 0.02 7.65 -23.49
N PRO A 252 0.04 6.31 -23.33
CA PRO A 252 -0.83 5.42 -24.08
C PRO A 252 -2.32 5.76 -23.87
N SER A 253 -3.18 5.43 -24.82
CA SER A 253 -4.63 5.58 -24.65
C SER A 253 -5.16 4.66 -23.54
N ILE A 254 -6.16 5.10 -22.79
CA ILE A 254 -6.72 4.43 -21.60
C ILE A 254 -7.22 2.98 -21.81
N GLY A 255 -7.50 2.54 -23.03
CA GLY A 255 -8.01 1.19 -23.28
C GLY A 255 -9.49 1.05 -22.91
N GLY A 256 -9.93 -0.16 -22.58
CA GLY A 256 -11.32 -0.44 -22.21
C GLY A 256 -11.70 0.21 -20.87
N LEU A 257 -12.90 0.79 -20.79
CA LEU A 257 -13.43 1.36 -19.54
C LEU A 257 -13.99 0.31 -18.59
N VAL A 258 -14.36 -0.87 -19.10
CA VAL A 258 -14.76 -2.02 -18.28
C VAL A 258 -13.85 -3.17 -18.70
N VAL A 259 -13.08 -3.69 -17.75
CA VAL A 259 -12.10 -4.75 -17.96
C VAL A 259 -12.54 -5.99 -17.18
N ASP A 260 -12.74 -7.08 -17.88
CA ASP A 260 -13.00 -8.39 -17.29
C ASP A 260 -11.72 -9.24 -17.36
N SER A 261 -11.06 -9.45 -16.22
CA SER A 261 -9.77 -10.16 -16.18
C SER A 261 -9.79 -11.60 -16.69
N ARG A 262 -10.96 -12.19 -17.00
CA ARG A 262 -11.07 -13.52 -17.63
C ARG A 262 -10.79 -13.48 -19.14
N PHE A 263 -11.04 -12.34 -19.77
CA PHE A 263 -11.03 -12.20 -21.23
C PHE A 263 -10.15 -11.05 -21.71
N ASP A 264 -10.05 -10.00 -20.90
CA ASP A 264 -9.33 -8.78 -21.24
C ASP A 264 -7.95 -8.76 -20.56
N PRO A 265 -6.92 -8.21 -21.23
CA PRO A 265 -5.64 -7.97 -20.59
C PRO A 265 -5.83 -6.95 -19.46
N ILE A 266 -5.25 -7.25 -18.29
CA ILE A 266 -5.25 -6.34 -17.15
C ILE A 266 -4.39 -5.11 -17.49
N PRO A 267 -4.92 -3.88 -17.38
CA PRO A 267 -4.13 -2.68 -17.65
C PRO A 267 -3.00 -2.53 -16.61
N ALA A 268 -1.94 -1.80 -16.94
CA ALA A 268 -0.77 -1.65 -16.06
C ALA A 268 -1.08 -0.94 -14.73
N GLY A 269 -2.20 -0.21 -14.71
CA GLY A 269 -2.85 0.47 -13.58
C GLY A 269 -4.25 0.91 -14.01
N LEU A 270 -5.11 1.32 -13.07
CA LEU A 270 -6.45 1.84 -13.41
C LEU A 270 -6.47 3.35 -13.47
N ARG A 271 -7.02 3.89 -14.56
CA ARG A 271 -7.16 5.34 -14.81
C ARG A 271 -8.62 5.77 -14.65
N ASP A 272 -8.86 7.08 -14.71
CA ASP A 272 -10.17 7.68 -14.47
C ASP A 272 -11.29 7.03 -15.29
N GLY A 273 -12.37 6.67 -14.59
CA GLY A 273 -13.54 6.00 -15.17
C GLY A 273 -13.33 4.54 -15.57
N GLN A 274 -12.15 3.94 -15.39
CA GLN A 274 -11.95 2.52 -15.62
C GLN A 274 -12.47 1.68 -14.46
N GLU A 275 -13.12 0.57 -14.79
CA GLU A 275 -13.57 -0.45 -13.89
C GLU A 275 -12.88 -1.78 -14.24
N LEU A 276 -12.27 -2.44 -13.25
CA LEU A 276 -11.69 -3.76 -13.40
C LEU A 276 -12.37 -4.74 -12.46
N THR A 277 -12.86 -5.87 -12.99
CA THR A 277 -13.26 -7.01 -12.15
C THR A 277 -12.18 -8.08 -12.16
N LEU A 278 -11.60 -8.32 -10.98
CA LEU A 278 -10.56 -9.30 -10.73
C LEU A 278 -11.16 -10.63 -10.27
N TYR A 279 -11.29 -11.58 -11.19
CA TYR A 279 -11.86 -12.91 -10.96
C TYR A 279 -10.81 -13.91 -10.45
N SER A 280 -11.30 -15.04 -9.95
CA SER A 280 -10.44 -16.16 -9.54
C SER A 280 -9.48 -16.61 -10.65
N GLY A 281 -8.22 -16.83 -10.28
CA GLY A 281 -7.11 -17.14 -11.19
C GLY A 281 -6.38 -15.91 -11.73
N SER A 282 -6.96 -14.71 -11.64
CA SER A 282 -6.32 -13.47 -12.03
C SER A 282 -5.45 -12.91 -10.90
N GLN A 283 -4.37 -12.21 -11.27
CA GLN A 283 -3.45 -11.58 -10.33
C GLN A 283 -3.09 -10.16 -10.77
N LEU A 284 -3.18 -9.20 -9.85
CA LEU A 284 -2.53 -7.90 -10.02
C LEU A 284 -1.09 -8.01 -9.50
N PRO A 285 -0.12 -7.35 -10.16
CA PRO A 285 1.24 -7.27 -9.66
C PRO A 285 1.31 -6.49 -8.33
N ASP A 286 2.46 -6.59 -7.66
CA ASP A 286 2.79 -5.72 -6.52
C ASP A 286 2.80 -4.25 -6.97
N PHE A 287 2.50 -3.33 -6.05
CA PHE A 287 2.50 -1.87 -6.25
C PHE A 287 1.57 -1.42 -7.37
N TYR A 288 0.42 -2.08 -7.50
CA TYR A 288 -0.60 -1.71 -8.46
C TYR A 288 -1.36 -0.47 -7.97
N THR A 289 -1.50 0.54 -8.81
CA THR A 289 -2.16 1.80 -8.44
C THR A 289 -3.51 1.95 -9.15
N LEU A 290 -4.47 2.52 -8.43
CA LEU A 290 -5.77 2.94 -8.90
C LEU A 290 -5.84 4.47 -8.79
N ASN A 291 -5.90 5.13 -9.93
CA ASN A 291 -6.04 6.59 -10.00
C ASN A 291 -7.48 7.04 -9.71
N PRO A 292 -7.67 8.35 -9.46
CA PRO A 292 -8.96 8.96 -9.14
C PRO A 292 -10.07 8.57 -10.11
N GLY A 293 -11.25 8.27 -9.56
CA GLY A 293 -12.44 7.89 -10.32
C GLY A 293 -12.46 6.46 -10.85
N SER A 294 -11.39 5.68 -10.65
CA SER A 294 -11.36 4.26 -11.04
C SER A 294 -12.05 3.34 -10.02
N THR A 295 -12.41 2.14 -10.46
CA THR A 295 -13.05 1.11 -9.62
C THR A 295 -12.38 -0.25 -9.79
N LEU A 296 -12.03 -0.90 -8.68
CA LEU A 296 -11.59 -2.29 -8.65
C LEU A 296 -12.61 -3.16 -7.90
N ASN A 297 -13.11 -4.20 -8.55
CA ASN A 297 -13.96 -5.22 -7.95
C ASN A 297 -13.17 -6.53 -7.80
N VAL A 298 -12.89 -6.96 -6.58
CA VAL A 298 -12.23 -8.24 -6.28
C VAL A 298 -13.28 -9.31 -6.03
N SER A 299 -13.36 -10.29 -6.95
CA SER A 299 -14.34 -11.38 -6.96
C SER A 299 -13.63 -12.75 -7.05
N GLY A 300 -12.60 -12.93 -6.21
CA GLY A 300 -11.86 -14.19 -6.08
C GLY A 300 -10.41 -14.17 -6.58
N GLY A 301 -9.96 -13.10 -7.24
CA GLY A 301 -8.57 -12.95 -7.67
C GLY A 301 -7.65 -12.43 -6.55
N ASN A 302 -6.38 -12.23 -6.88
CA ASN A 302 -5.36 -11.76 -5.92
C ASN A 302 -4.76 -10.42 -6.36
N ALA A 303 -4.82 -9.40 -5.51
CA ALA A 303 -3.98 -8.23 -5.68
C ALA A 303 -2.67 -8.40 -4.92
N GLY A 304 -1.55 -8.00 -5.53
CA GLY A 304 -0.23 -8.07 -4.92
C GLY A 304 -0.08 -7.18 -3.67
N THR A 305 1.14 -7.13 -3.15
CA THR A 305 1.51 -6.26 -2.03
C THR A 305 1.57 -4.80 -2.49
N GLY A 306 1.23 -3.85 -1.63
CA GLY A 306 1.36 -2.42 -1.94
C GLY A 306 0.31 -1.90 -2.90
N LEU A 307 -0.91 -2.47 -2.90
CA LEU A 307 -2.02 -1.89 -3.67
C LEU A 307 -2.26 -0.44 -3.20
N GLU A 308 -2.38 0.50 -4.12
CA GLU A 308 -2.61 1.91 -3.81
C GLU A 308 -3.88 2.41 -4.50
N ALA A 309 -4.81 2.94 -3.72
CA ALA A 309 -6.02 3.58 -4.23
C ALA A 309 -6.00 5.07 -3.91
N VAL A 310 -6.09 5.93 -4.93
CA VAL A 310 -6.13 7.39 -4.78
C VAL A 310 -7.47 7.88 -5.31
N ASP A 311 -8.34 8.38 -4.42
CA ASP A 311 -9.71 8.79 -4.76
C ASP A 311 -10.45 7.76 -5.65
N ALA A 312 -10.26 6.48 -5.33
CA ALA A 312 -10.78 5.35 -6.08
C ALA A 312 -11.75 4.51 -5.23
N THR A 313 -12.53 3.66 -5.89
CA THR A 313 -13.42 2.71 -5.21
C THR A 313 -12.86 1.30 -5.31
N VAL A 314 -12.73 0.61 -4.18
CA VAL A 314 -12.31 -0.80 -4.12
C VAL A 314 -13.40 -1.62 -3.45
N ASN A 315 -14.01 -2.54 -4.20
CA ASN A 315 -15.05 -3.44 -3.73
C ASN A 315 -14.48 -4.86 -3.60
N ILE A 316 -14.58 -5.46 -2.42
CA ILE A 316 -14.02 -6.77 -2.11
C ILE A 316 -15.14 -7.70 -1.70
N HIS A 317 -15.45 -8.65 -2.58
CA HIS A 317 -16.49 -9.66 -2.37
C HIS A 317 -15.87 -11.02 -2.01
N ASP A 318 -14.73 -11.34 -2.62
CA ASP A 318 -13.95 -12.57 -2.39
C ASP A 318 -12.51 -12.34 -2.89
N GLY A 319 -11.61 -13.29 -2.66
CA GLY A 319 -10.20 -13.21 -3.07
C GLY A 319 -9.31 -12.61 -1.99
N ALA A 320 -8.11 -12.16 -2.38
CA ALA A 320 -7.13 -11.62 -1.45
C ALA A 320 -6.46 -10.34 -1.96
N ILE A 321 -6.12 -9.46 -1.03
CA ILE A 321 -5.20 -8.34 -1.24
C ILE A 321 -4.00 -8.53 -0.31
N GLY A 322 -2.80 -8.41 -0.86
CA GLY A 322 -1.54 -8.54 -0.13
C GLY A 322 -1.34 -7.48 0.95
N SER A 323 -0.16 -7.48 1.56
CA SER A 323 0.19 -6.51 2.62
C SER A 323 0.24 -5.09 2.06
N VAL A 324 0.11 -4.11 2.94
CA VAL A 324 0.17 -2.69 2.62
C VAL A 324 -0.82 -2.24 1.53
N PHE A 325 -2.11 -2.55 1.68
CA PHE A 325 -3.12 -1.86 0.89
C PHE A 325 -3.32 -0.44 1.44
N ALA A 326 -2.93 0.58 0.68
CA ALA A 326 -3.12 1.99 1.01
C ALA A 326 -4.31 2.60 0.27
N ALA A 327 -5.33 3.06 1.02
CA ALA A 327 -6.44 3.86 0.52
C ALA A 327 -6.22 5.34 0.90
N MET A 328 -6.13 6.19 -0.11
CA MET A 328 -5.70 7.58 -0.01
C MET A 328 -6.70 8.53 -0.67
N SER A 329 -6.58 9.80 -0.31
CA SER A 329 -7.27 10.95 -0.93
C SER A 329 -8.78 10.79 -1.08
N GLY A 330 -9.48 10.23 -0.10
CA GLY A 330 -10.94 10.07 -0.14
C GLY A 330 -11.44 8.77 -0.75
N SER A 331 -10.55 7.80 -0.96
CA SER A 331 -10.91 6.47 -1.46
C SER A 331 -11.98 5.79 -0.61
N LEU A 332 -12.81 4.98 -1.27
CA LEU A 332 -13.85 4.17 -0.65
C LEU A 332 -13.49 2.69 -0.78
N VAL A 333 -13.38 1.99 0.36
CA VAL A 333 -13.11 0.55 0.42
C VAL A 333 -14.33 -0.17 0.98
N ASN A 334 -15.03 -0.95 0.16
CA ASN A 334 -16.18 -1.76 0.58
C ASN A 334 -15.76 -3.22 0.70
N VAL A 335 -15.92 -3.81 1.89
CA VAL A 335 -15.52 -5.20 2.16
C VAL A 335 -16.74 -6.00 2.59
N SER A 336 -17.09 -7.00 1.79
CA SER A 336 -18.21 -7.93 2.09
C SER A 336 -17.74 -9.37 2.28
N GLY A 337 -16.53 -9.70 1.81
CA GLY A 337 -15.86 -10.98 1.97
C GLY A 337 -14.37 -10.85 1.66
N GLY A 338 -13.70 -11.96 1.37
CA GLY A 338 -12.27 -12.00 1.05
C GLY A 338 -11.34 -11.69 2.22
N GLU A 339 -10.05 -11.61 1.90
CA GLU A 339 -8.96 -11.37 2.85
C GLU A 339 -8.13 -10.16 2.43
N ILE A 340 -7.76 -9.33 3.40
CA ILE A 340 -6.80 -8.23 3.24
C ILE A 340 -5.73 -8.45 4.28
N ALA A 341 -4.45 -8.49 3.91
CA ALA A 341 -3.41 -8.64 4.92
C ALA A 341 -3.33 -7.39 5.82
N GLU A 342 -3.06 -6.23 5.22
CA GLU A 342 -3.03 -4.95 5.93
C GLU A 342 -3.78 -3.90 5.13
N LEU A 343 -4.54 -3.05 5.83
CA LEU A 343 -5.26 -1.92 5.24
C LEU A 343 -4.88 -0.63 5.97
N TYR A 344 -4.47 0.36 5.19
CA TYR A 344 -4.11 1.70 5.63
C TYR A 344 -5.07 2.71 5.02
N LEU A 345 -5.89 3.34 5.87
CA LEU A 345 -6.79 4.43 5.45
C LEU A 345 -6.16 5.76 5.78
N ALA A 346 -6.07 6.64 4.79
CA ALA A 346 -5.53 7.97 4.95
C ALA A 346 -6.25 9.03 4.13
N SER A 347 -6.02 10.30 4.48
CA SER A 347 -6.50 11.47 3.75
C SER A 347 -8.01 11.45 3.47
N ARG A 348 -8.80 11.18 4.52
CA ARG A 348 -10.28 11.12 4.49
C ARG A 348 -10.87 9.91 3.76
N SER A 349 -10.11 8.83 3.68
CA SER A 349 -10.63 7.58 3.10
C SER A 349 -11.61 6.89 4.06
N VAL A 350 -12.51 6.10 3.49
CA VAL A 350 -13.56 5.39 4.25
C VAL A 350 -13.48 3.91 3.93
N ALA A 351 -13.53 3.07 4.96
CA ALA A 351 -13.76 1.63 4.79
C ALA A 351 -15.06 1.18 5.44
N GLU A 352 -15.87 0.45 4.67
CA GLU A 352 -17.14 -0.12 5.09
C GLU A 352 -17.04 -1.65 5.01
N PHE A 353 -17.03 -2.30 6.17
CA PHE A 353 -17.01 -3.75 6.28
C PHE A 353 -18.41 -4.25 6.62
N THR A 354 -18.90 -5.17 5.81
CA THR A 354 -20.10 -5.98 6.06
C THR A 354 -19.77 -7.47 6.29
N GLY A 355 -18.49 -7.81 6.15
CA GLY A 355 -17.90 -9.14 6.25
C GLY A 355 -16.38 -9.06 6.00
N GLY A 356 -15.78 -10.15 5.55
CA GLY A 356 -14.35 -10.23 5.22
C GLY A 356 -13.42 -10.23 6.44
N ILE A 357 -12.12 -10.35 6.16
CA ILE A 357 -11.08 -10.47 7.18
C ILE A 357 -9.90 -9.54 6.85
N VAL A 358 -9.49 -8.72 7.82
CA VAL A 358 -8.17 -8.07 7.83
C VAL A 358 -7.24 -8.92 8.69
N THR A 359 -6.33 -9.67 8.09
CA THR A 359 -5.60 -10.76 8.77
C THR A 359 -4.44 -10.29 9.63
N GLU A 360 -3.91 -9.08 9.40
CA GLU A 360 -2.79 -8.52 10.17
C GLU A 360 -3.18 -7.21 10.85
N LYS A 361 -3.46 -6.14 10.09
CA LYS A 361 -3.65 -4.81 10.68
C LYS A 361 -4.57 -3.89 9.87
N LEU A 362 -5.51 -3.23 10.56
CA LEU A 362 -6.21 -2.04 10.06
C LEU A 362 -5.65 -0.80 10.73
N VAL A 363 -5.13 0.13 9.94
CA VAL A 363 -4.69 1.46 10.39
C VAL A 363 -5.62 2.51 9.82
N VAL A 364 -6.26 3.29 10.70
CA VAL A 364 -7.10 4.42 10.32
C VAL A 364 -6.37 5.70 10.71
N SER A 365 -6.03 6.52 9.72
CA SER A 365 -5.28 7.76 9.91
C SER A 365 -6.17 8.99 9.88
N SER A 366 -5.58 10.16 10.16
CA SER A 366 -6.29 11.43 10.31
C SER A 366 -7.33 11.70 9.24
N GLY A 367 -8.52 12.08 9.71
CA GLY A 367 -9.72 12.37 8.92
C GLY A 367 -10.40 11.14 8.30
N SER A 368 -9.83 9.94 8.45
CA SER A 368 -10.35 8.70 7.84
C SER A 368 -11.30 7.96 8.78
N GLN A 369 -12.14 7.10 8.20
CA GLN A 369 -13.18 6.39 8.93
C GLN A 369 -13.21 4.89 8.61
N ALA A 370 -13.42 4.05 9.61
CA ALA A 370 -13.71 2.63 9.42
C ALA A 370 -15.01 2.23 10.11
N ARG A 371 -15.90 1.55 9.39
CA ARG A 371 -17.14 0.99 9.95
C ARG A 371 -17.14 -0.51 9.78
N LEU A 372 -17.17 -1.24 10.89
CA LEU A 372 -17.14 -2.70 10.95
C LEU A 372 -18.52 -3.23 11.33
N ARG A 373 -19.34 -3.63 10.35
CA ARG A 373 -20.65 -4.28 10.53
C ARG A 373 -20.51 -5.77 10.25
N ASN A 374 -20.11 -6.55 11.25
CA ASN A 374 -19.52 -7.89 11.09
C ASN A 374 -18.12 -7.85 10.45
N GLY A 375 -17.51 -9.01 10.25
CA GLY A 375 -16.14 -9.14 9.77
C GLY A 375 -15.15 -9.31 10.93
N THR A 376 -13.90 -9.57 10.57
CA THR A 376 -12.82 -9.80 11.55
C THR A 376 -11.62 -8.96 11.21
N ILE A 377 -11.09 -8.26 12.20
CA ILE A 377 -9.82 -7.55 12.11
C ILE A 377 -8.87 -8.21 13.08
N HIS A 378 -7.61 -8.41 12.68
CA HIS A 378 -6.61 -8.86 13.63
C HIS A 378 -6.25 -7.73 14.60
N SER A 379 -5.50 -6.71 14.19
CA SER A 379 -5.22 -5.52 15.02
C SER A 379 -5.87 -4.25 14.46
N LEU A 380 -6.33 -3.37 15.33
CA LEU A 380 -6.89 -2.06 14.99
C LEU A 380 -6.05 -0.93 15.59
N LEU A 381 -5.60 0.01 14.76
CA LEU A 381 -4.91 1.22 15.20
C LEU A 381 -5.61 2.46 14.64
N LEU A 382 -6.14 3.31 15.52
CA LEU A 382 -6.67 4.63 15.20
C LEU A 382 -5.60 5.68 15.53
N ASN A 383 -5.02 6.28 14.50
CA ASN A 383 -4.10 7.42 14.61
C ASN A 383 -4.87 8.74 14.67
N SER A 384 -4.17 9.84 14.97
CA SER A 384 -4.82 11.09 15.36
C SER A 384 -5.96 11.57 14.48
N ASP A 385 -7.04 12.04 15.10
CA ASP A 385 -8.25 12.55 14.45
C ASP A 385 -8.91 11.54 13.49
N SER A 386 -8.88 10.24 13.83
CA SER A 386 -9.57 9.19 13.08
C SER A 386 -10.75 8.61 13.85
N GLU A 387 -11.67 7.98 13.11
CA GLU A 387 -12.86 7.38 13.71
C GLU A 387 -13.04 5.92 13.29
N ALA A 388 -13.45 5.07 14.23
CA ALA A 388 -13.98 3.77 13.89
C ALA A 388 -15.23 3.41 14.68
N THR A 389 -16.13 2.66 14.05
CA THR A 389 -17.32 2.09 14.67
C THR A 389 -17.36 0.59 14.46
N ILE A 390 -17.56 -0.18 15.53
CA ILE A 390 -17.70 -1.63 15.50
C ILE A 390 -19.12 -2.01 15.89
N VAL A 391 -19.78 -2.77 15.02
CA VAL A 391 -21.13 -3.34 15.19
C VAL A 391 -21.04 -4.82 14.87
N ASN A 392 -21.06 -5.68 15.90
CA ASN A 392 -20.97 -7.14 15.78
C ASN A 392 -19.70 -7.68 15.08
N GLY A 393 -18.66 -6.86 14.96
CA GLY A 393 -17.35 -7.29 14.44
C GLY A 393 -16.46 -7.91 15.50
N ILE A 394 -15.37 -8.56 15.07
CA ILE A 394 -14.36 -9.14 15.95
C ILE A 394 -13.02 -8.44 15.72
N VAL A 395 -12.34 -8.03 16.81
CA VAL A 395 -10.94 -7.61 16.79
C VAL A 395 -10.11 -8.60 17.63
N ASN A 396 -9.19 -9.32 17.00
CA ASN A 396 -8.50 -10.46 17.64
C ASN A 396 -7.29 -10.08 18.50
N ALA A 397 -6.60 -9.01 18.13
CA ALA A 397 -5.40 -8.49 18.74
C ALA A 397 -5.67 -7.08 19.29
N PRO A 398 -4.66 -6.36 19.83
CA PRO A 398 -4.93 -5.08 20.45
C PRO A 398 -5.61 -4.07 19.52
N ALA A 399 -6.58 -3.36 20.10
CA ALA A 399 -7.17 -2.16 19.53
C ALA A 399 -6.57 -0.95 20.26
N THR A 400 -6.01 -0.01 19.51
CA THR A 400 -5.30 1.16 20.05
C THR A 400 -5.90 2.44 19.49
N VAL A 401 -6.24 3.38 20.38
CA VAL A 401 -6.86 4.66 20.05
C VAL A 401 -5.95 5.79 20.51
N LEU A 402 -5.45 6.58 19.57
CA LEU A 402 -4.52 7.69 19.81
C LEU A 402 -5.24 9.04 19.91
N ASP A 403 -4.45 10.10 20.10
CA ASP A 403 -4.87 11.49 20.34
C ASP A 403 -5.96 11.98 19.37
N GLY A 404 -7.06 12.53 19.88
CA GLY A 404 -8.18 13.03 19.06
C GLY A 404 -9.00 11.96 18.35
N SER A 405 -8.64 10.68 18.47
CA SER A 405 -9.33 9.59 17.77
C SER A 405 -10.51 9.06 18.58
N VAL A 406 -11.51 8.53 17.89
CA VAL A 406 -12.74 8.00 18.50
C VAL A 406 -13.00 6.57 18.04
N LEU A 407 -13.07 5.64 19.00
CA LEU A 407 -13.57 4.28 18.76
C LEU A 407 -14.93 4.11 19.44
N THR A 408 -15.94 3.75 18.65
CA THR A 408 -17.27 3.38 19.16
C THR A 408 -17.51 1.89 18.99
N ILE A 409 -17.90 1.20 20.05
CA ILE A 409 -18.25 -0.22 20.05
C ILE A 409 -19.73 -0.34 20.44
N GLU A 410 -20.55 -0.76 19.48
CA GLU A 410 -22.00 -0.94 19.63
C GLU A 410 -22.38 -2.42 19.78
N GLY A 411 -21.40 -3.31 19.75
CA GLY A 411 -21.54 -4.77 19.85
C GLY A 411 -20.27 -5.47 19.36
N GLY A 412 -20.26 -6.80 19.39
CA GLY A 412 -19.13 -7.60 18.92
C GLY A 412 -18.10 -7.92 19.99
N GLN A 413 -16.86 -8.20 19.58
CA GLN A 413 -15.84 -8.76 20.46
C GLN A 413 -14.45 -8.17 20.21
N ILE A 414 -13.81 -7.66 21.26
CA ILE A 414 -12.37 -7.38 21.30
C ILE A 414 -11.72 -8.49 22.11
N ASN A 415 -11.05 -9.44 21.46
CA ASN A 415 -10.49 -10.64 22.10
C ASN A 415 -9.21 -10.37 22.90
N SER A 416 -8.58 -9.22 22.67
CA SER A 416 -7.32 -8.82 23.29
C SER A 416 -7.49 -7.51 24.06
N SER A 417 -6.39 -6.79 24.26
CA SER A 417 -6.39 -5.52 24.96
C SER A 417 -7.00 -4.38 24.15
N LEU A 418 -7.67 -3.46 24.84
CA LEU A 418 -8.20 -2.22 24.30
C LEU A 418 -7.49 -1.07 25.01
N PHE A 419 -6.80 -0.23 24.24
CA PHE A 419 -6.01 0.89 24.74
C PHE A 419 -6.53 2.22 24.23
N ALA A 420 -6.77 3.16 25.15
CA ALA A 420 -6.92 4.57 24.84
C ALA A 420 -5.70 5.32 25.37
N HIS A 421 -4.91 5.86 24.45
CA HIS A 421 -3.79 6.75 24.80
C HIS A 421 -4.29 8.18 24.98
N ARG A 422 -3.40 9.05 25.47
CA ARG A 422 -3.64 10.48 25.69
C ARG A 422 -4.45 11.10 24.54
N GLY A 423 -5.59 11.72 24.87
CA GLY A 423 -6.51 12.37 23.93
C GLY A 423 -7.45 11.44 23.17
N GLY A 424 -7.28 10.12 23.25
CA GLY A 424 -8.17 9.14 22.64
C GLY A 424 -9.50 9.00 23.39
N THR A 425 -10.57 8.70 22.65
CA THR A 425 -11.92 8.50 23.20
C THR A 425 -12.47 7.12 22.85
N LEU A 426 -12.95 6.40 23.86
CA LEU A 426 -13.69 5.14 23.70
C LEU A 426 -15.15 5.36 24.06
N ASN A 427 -16.07 4.92 23.19
CA ASN A 427 -17.49 4.85 23.46
C ASN A 427 -17.93 3.38 23.48
N LEU A 428 -18.22 2.86 24.67
CA LEU A 428 -18.63 1.48 24.89
C LEU A 428 -20.13 1.44 25.10
N LYS A 429 -20.87 1.09 24.04
CA LYS A 429 -22.33 0.91 24.06
C LYS A 429 -22.74 -0.57 24.05
N GLY A 430 -21.80 -1.47 23.81
CA GLY A 430 -22.07 -2.89 23.79
C GLY A 430 -20.83 -3.75 23.60
N GLY A 431 -21.05 -5.04 23.45
CA GLY A 431 -20.03 -6.03 23.14
C GLY A 431 -19.18 -6.45 24.33
N TYR A 432 -18.17 -7.27 24.02
CA TYR A 432 -17.27 -7.87 25.01
C TYR A 432 -15.82 -7.46 24.77
N THR A 433 -15.14 -7.01 25.83
CA THR A 433 -13.69 -6.79 25.84
C THR A 433 -13.02 -7.88 26.69
N GLY A 434 -12.36 -8.84 26.04
CA GLY A 434 -11.80 -10.02 26.70
C GLY A 434 -10.40 -9.83 27.30
N GLY A 435 -9.66 -8.81 26.87
CA GLY A 435 -8.34 -8.50 27.40
C GLY A 435 -8.32 -7.30 28.33
N LEU A 436 -7.15 -6.66 28.40
CA LEU A 436 -6.89 -5.52 29.29
C LEU A 436 -7.57 -4.27 28.73
N LEU A 437 -8.27 -3.51 29.58
CA LEU A 437 -8.71 -2.15 29.26
C LEU A 437 -7.71 -1.16 29.88
N GLY A 438 -6.86 -0.56 29.04
CA GLY A 438 -5.82 0.39 29.45
C GLY A 438 -6.10 1.80 28.96
N ILE A 439 -6.26 2.74 29.88
CA ILE A 439 -6.76 4.10 29.62
C ILE A 439 -5.76 5.10 30.22
N ASP A 440 -4.97 5.75 29.37
CA ASP A 440 -3.95 6.70 29.81
C ASP A 440 -4.56 7.99 30.35
N ALA A 441 -3.76 8.79 31.05
CA ALA A 441 -4.16 10.12 31.47
C ALA A 441 -4.59 10.98 30.26
N GLU A 442 -5.60 11.82 30.46
CA GLU A 442 -6.19 12.70 29.42
C GLU A 442 -6.85 11.94 28.25
N SER A 443 -7.13 10.65 28.40
CA SER A 443 -8.05 9.91 27.53
C SER A 443 -9.42 9.79 28.19
N PHE A 444 -10.44 9.47 27.38
CA PHE A 444 -11.83 9.39 27.80
C PHE A 444 -12.42 8.02 27.50
N VAL A 445 -13.14 7.46 28.47
CA VAL A 445 -14.01 6.30 28.24
C VAL A 445 -15.42 6.65 28.66
N ASN A 446 -16.34 6.47 27.73
CA ASN A 446 -17.78 6.62 27.93
C ASN A 446 -18.42 5.23 27.91
N PHE A 447 -19.02 4.83 29.04
CA PHE A 447 -19.93 3.69 29.06
C PHE A 447 -21.35 4.18 28.86
N VAL A 448 -22.06 3.60 27.89
CA VAL A 448 -23.43 3.95 27.55
C VAL A 448 -24.31 2.74 27.81
N GLY A 449 -25.20 2.86 28.78
CA GLY A 449 -26.03 1.73 29.23
C GLY A 449 -27.05 2.10 30.30
N THR A 450 -27.41 1.10 31.09
CA THR A 450 -28.35 1.15 32.21
C THR A 450 -27.76 0.45 33.43
N GLU A 451 -28.40 0.65 34.59
CA GLU A 451 -28.09 -0.08 35.82
C GLU A 451 -26.60 0.00 36.22
N PHE A 452 -26.02 1.20 36.28
CA PHE A 452 -24.64 1.37 36.71
C PHE A 452 -24.51 1.30 38.24
N TYR A 453 -23.49 0.59 38.72
CA TYR A 453 -23.15 0.41 40.13
C TYR A 453 -21.68 0.69 40.39
N LEU A 454 -21.37 1.24 41.56
CA LEU A 454 -20.04 1.38 42.14
C LEU A 454 -19.95 0.52 43.40
N ASP A 455 -19.06 -0.48 43.41
CA ASP A 455 -18.94 -1.49 44.48
C ASP A 455 -20.30 -2.12 44.87
N GLY A 456 -21.13 -2.39 43.86
CA GLY A 456 -22.48 -2.96 44.02
C GLY A 456 -23.55 -1.97 44.51
N SER A 457 -23.20 -0.71 44.75
CA SER A 457 -24.16 0.36 45.07
C SER A 457 -24.58 1.11 43.81
N ARG A 458 -25.89 1.28 43.59
CA ARG A 458 -26.40 1.92 42.37
C ARG A 458 -26.06 3.42 42.34
N ILE A 459 -25.74 3.94 41.15
CA ILE A 459 -25.58 5.38 40.93
C ILE A 459 -26.98 5.99 40.65
N GLU A 460 -27.57 6.65 41.65
CA GLU A 460 -28.96 7.15 41.57
C GLU A 460 -29.11 8.49 40.82
N ASP A 461 -28.04 9.28 40.72
CA ASP A 461 -28.08 10.65 40.18
C ASP A 461 -27.74 10.72 38.67
N LEU A 462 -27.91 9.62 37.95
CA LEU A 462 -27.66 9.61 36.51
C LEU A 462 -28.83 10.25 35.76
N VAL A 463 -28.53 11.25 34.93
CA VAL A 463 -29.50 11.90 34.04
C VAL A 463 -29.27 11.39 32.61
N PRO A 464 -30.32 10.92 31.90
CA PRO A 464 -30.13 10.43 30.54
C PRO A 464 -29.59 11.50 29.58
N GLY A 465 -28.58 11.13 28.80
CA GLY A 465 -27.87 12.03 27.89
C GLY A 465 -26.84 12.95 28.56
N GLU A 466 -26.74 12.96 29.90
CA GLU A 466 -25.67 13.65 30.62
C GLU A 466 -24.60 12.66 31.09
N SER A 467 -23.34 13.09 31.01
CA SER A 467 -22.20 12.30 31.49
C SER A 467 -22.00 12.50 33.00
N TYR A 468 -21.91 11.40 33.74
CA TYR A 468 -21.49 11.37 35.13
C TYR A 468 -20.03 10.91 35.22
N VAL A 469 -19.15 11.78 35.71
CA VAL A 469 -17.71 11.52 35.82
C VAL A 469 -17.40 10.77 37.12
N ILE A 470 -16.69 9.64 37.02
CA ILE A 470 -16.29 8.83 38.17
C ILE A 470 -14.84 9.16 38.54
N SER A 471 -14.67 9.84 39.68
CA SER A 471 -13.34 10.17 40.23
C SER A 471 -12.74 9.08 41.13
N ASP A 472 -13.57 8.18 41.64
CA ASP A 472 -13.14 7.16 42.59
C ASP A 472 -12.25 6.09 41.93
N ARG A 473 -11.32 5.55 42.70
CA ARG A 473 -10.33 4.54 42.28
C ARG A 473 -10.19 3.48 43.38
N GLY A 474 -9.80 2.27 42.99
CA GLY A 474 -9.82 1.07 43.83
C GLY A 474 -11.20 0.41 43.97
N ILE A 475 -12.18 0.84 43.18
CA ILE A 475 -13.58 0.39 43.25
C ILE A 475 -13.99 -0.30 41.96
N VAL A 476 -15.04 -1.11 42.00
CA VAL A 476 -15.57 -1.81 40.84
C VAL A 476 -16.75 -1.06 40.24
N LEU A 477 -16.63 -0.65 38.98
CA LEU A 477 -17.74 -0.19 38.15
C LEU A 477 -18.38 -1.40 37.47
N SER A 478 -19.70 -1.53 37.56
CA SER A 478 -20.44 -2.54 36.80
C SER A 478 -21.74 -1.96 36.25
N GLY A 479 -22.33 -2.63 35.26
CA GLY A 479 -23.64 -2.29 34.75
C GLY A 479 -24.02 -3.09 33.52
N VAL A 480 -25.06 -2.64 32.82
CA VAL A 480 -25.57 -3.25 31.59
C VAL A 480 -25.42 -2.24 30.45
N LEU A 481 -24.65 -2.56 29.42
CA LEU A 481 -24.47 -1.70 28.24
C LEU A 481 -25.77 -1.59 27.42
N GLU A 482 -25.81 -0.65 26.48
CA GLU A 482 -26.99 -0.39 25.62
C GLU A 482 -27.48 -1.64 24.86
N ASP A 483 -26.57 -2.54 24.48
CA ASP A 483 -26.91 -3.81 23.82
C ASP A 483 -27.37 -4.92 24.78
N GLY A 484 -27.44 -4.65 26.08
CA GLY A 484 -27.80 -5.61 27.12
C GLY A 484 -26.62 -6.39 27.70
N THR A 485 -25.38 -6.14 27.25
CA THR A 485 -24.20 -6.84 27.76
C THR A 485 -23.85 -6.36 29.16
N GLU A 486 -23.77 -7.28 30.12
CA GLU A 486 -23.28 -7.00 31.46
C GLU A 486 -21.75 -6.82 31.45
N PHE A 487 -21.25 -5.87 32.24
CA PHE A 487 -19.82 -5.67 32.43
C PHE A 487 -19.45 -5.40 33.89
N GLN A 488 -18.18 -5.66 34.22
CA GLN A 488 -17.56 -5.36 35.50
C GLN A 488 -16.10 -4.94 35.28
N LEU A 489 -15.69 -3.83 35.88
CA LEU A 489 -14.39 -3.21 35.68
C LEU A 489 -13.84 -2.65 36.99
N LEU A 490 -12.63 -3.05 37.38
CA LEU A 490 -11.93 -2.45 38.50
C LEU A 490 -11.30 -1.12 38.06
N LEU A 491 -11.68 -0.02 38.71
CA LEU A 491 -11.13 1.31 38.47
C LEU A 491 -9.82 1.47 39.26
N GLY A 492 -8.70 1.81 38.61
CA GLY A 492 -7.48 2.27 39.30
C GLY A 492 -6.50 1.21 39.84
N GLY A 493 -6.26 0.12 39.11
CA GLY A 493 -5.24 -0.88 39.45
C GLY A 493 -3.80 -0.42 39.20
N THR A 494 -2.86 -0.76 40.09
CA THR A 494 -1.42 -0.54 39.89
C THR A 494 -0.81 -1.70 39.08
N GLY A 495 -1.08 -1.72 37.78
CA GLY A 495 -0.21 -2.30 36.75
C GLY A 495 0.16 -3.80 36.80
N ARG A 496 -0.43 -4.63 37.67
CA ARG A 496 -0.20 -6.10 37.66
C ARG A 496 -1.43 -6.96 37.36
N GLU A 497 -2.64 -6.46 37.58
CA GLU A 497 -3.88 -7.23 37.36
C GLU A 497 -4.67 -6.80 36.11
N GLY A 498 -4.02 -6.09 35.18
CA GLY A 498 -4.53 -5.98 33.81
C GLY A 498 -5.47 -4.81 33.51
N TYR A 499 -5.65 -3.86 34.43
CA TYR A 499 -6.38 -2.63 34.15
C TYR A 499 -5.56 -1.44 34.69
N ASP A 500 -5.04 -0.60 33.80
CA ASP A 500 -4.35 0.65 34.13
C ASP A 500 -5.24 1.79 33.63
N ILE A 501 -6.11 2.28 34.51
CA ILE A 501 -7.04 3.36 34.19
C ILE A 501 -6.62 4.63 34.93
N LYS A 502 -5.89 5.47 34.20
CA LYS A 502 -5.41 6.79 34.61
C LYS A 502 -6.22 7.93 34.01
N GLY A 503 -6.97 7.67 32.93
CA GLY A 503 -7.82 8.65 32.27
C GLY A 503 -9.10 9.00 33.02
N GLU A 504 -9.89 9.87 32.40
CA GLU A 504 -11.22 10.24 32.87
C GLU A 504 -12.22 9.18 32.41
N ILE A 505 -13.06 8.75 33.35
CA ILE A 505 -14.13 7.77 33.09
C ILE A 505 -15.44 8.48 33.28
N ALA A 506 -16.27 8.44 32.26
CA ALA A 506 -17.64 8.89 32.31
C ALA A 506 -18.60 7.73 32.04
N VAL A 507 -19.73 7.74 32.73
CA VAL A 507 -20.88 6.90 32.42
C VAL A 507 -22.02 7.81 31.99
N ALA A 508 -22.74 7.42 30.95
CA ALA A 508 -23.92 8.14 30.48
C ALA A 508 -25.09 7.15 30.37
N LEU A 509 -26.24 7.53 30.92
CA LEU A 509 -27.46 6.75 30.72
C LEU A 509 -27.96 6.96 29.29
N THR A 510 -28.19 5.87 28.59
CA THR A 510 -29.03 5.86 27.38
C THR A 510 -30.48 5.73 27.84
N VAL A 511 -31.34 6.61 27.32
CA VAL A 511 -32.77 6.34 27.35
C VAL A 511 -32.98 5.23 26.35
N VAL A 512 -32.96 3.97 26.79
CA VAL A 512 -33.55 2.91 26.00
C VAL A 512 -35.04 3.27 25.92
N PRO A 513 -35.57 3.69 24.74
CA PRO A 513 -37.00 3.92 24.65
C PRO A 513 -37.65 2.60 25.08
N GLU A 514 -38.47 2.64 26.14
CA GLU A 514 -39.19 1.44 26.58
C GLU A 514 -39.74 0.79 25.31
N PRO A 515 -39.49 -0.51 25.07
CA PRO A 515 -39.90 -1.16 23.83
C PRO A 515 -41.39 -0.91 23.69
N SER A 516 -41.74 0.03 22.81
CA SER A 516 -43.09 0.60 22.76
C SER A 516 -44.03 -0.56 22.58
N GLY A 517 -44.82 -0.82 23.63
CA GLY A 517 -45.34 -2.14 23.89
C GLY A 517 -46.00 -2.77 22.68
N LEU A 518 -45.39 -3.85 22.17
CA LEU A 518 -46.06 -4.92 21.42
C LEU A 518 -47.01 -5.73 22.35
N VAL A 519 -47.54 -5.10 23.39
CA VAL A 519 -48.47 -5.63 24.39
C VAL A 519 -49.93 -5.47 23.92
N GLY A 520 -50.17 -4.87 22.75
CA GLY A 520 -51.52 -4.52 22.29
C GLY A 520 -52.22 -5.43 21.24
N ALA A 521 -51.61 -6.51 20.72
CA ALA A 521 -52.20 -7.25 19.58
C ALA A 521 -52.33 -8.78 19.72
N MET A 522 -52.11 -9.36 20.91
CA MET A 522 -52.27 -10.81 21.13
C MET A 522 -53.44 -11.20 22.05
N LEU A 523 -54.48 -10.37 22.16
CA LEU A 523 -55.66 -10.68 22.99
C LEU A 523 -56.97 -10.22 22.36
N LEU A 524 -57.26 -10.62 21.11
CA LEU A 524 -58.61 -10.52 20.53
C LEU A 524 -58.87 -11.47 19.34
N LEU A 525 -58.33 -12.69 19.39
CA LEU A 525 -58.81 -13.79 18.54
C LEU A 525 -59.12 -15.01 19.39
N GLY A 526 -60.16 -14.86 20.20
CA GLY A 526 -60.83 -15.94 20.90
C GLY A 526 -62.32 -15.66 21.00
N LEU A 527 -63.10 -16.33 20.12
CA LEU A 527 -64.51 -16.73 20.26
C LEU A 527 -65.60 -15.89 19.57
N GLY A 528 -66.21 -16.52 18.55
CA GLY A 528 -67.52 -16.22 17.96
C GLY A 528 -67.41 -15.86 16.48
N SER A 529 -67.86 -16.63 15.48
CA SER A 529 -68.98 -17.57 15.44
C SER A 529 -68.99 -18.34 14.10
N CYS A 530 -69.69 -19.45 14.13
CA CYS A 530 -69.92 -20.47 13.10
C CYS A 530 -70.83 -19.96 11.95
N TRP A 531 -70.53 -20.27 10.67
CA TRP A 531 -71.42 -20.85 9.62
C TRP A 531 -71.09 -20.50 8.15
N ARG A 532 -70.97 -21.57 7.31
CA ARG A 532 -71.37 -21.75 5.88
C ARG A 532 -70.79 -20.76 4.82
N ARG A 533 -70.46 -21.12 3.56
CA ARG A 533 -70.77 -22.24 2.65
C ARG A 533 -69.86 -22.11 1.40
N CYS A 534 -69.54 -23.25 0.77
CA CYS A 534 -69.34 -23.52 -0.67
C CYS A 534 -68.43 -22.65 -1.56
N GLY A 535 -67.56 -23.32 -2.32
CA GLY A 535 -67.09 -22.82 -3.63
C GLY A 535 -65.82 -23.48 -4.12
N ALA A 536 -65.92 -24.28 -5.19
CA ALA A 536 -64.84 -25.02 -5.82
C ALA A 536 -63.95 -24.17 -6.76
N CYS A 537 -62.84 -24.80 -7.19
CA CYS A 537 -61.92 -24.54 -8.33
C CYS A 537 -60.48 -24.32 -7.81
N GLY A 538 -59.44 -25.09 -8.14
CA GLY A 538 -59.22 -25.98 -9.29
C GLY A 538 -58.38 -25.29 -10.36
N TRP A 539 -57.05 -25.47 -10.33
CA TRP A 539 -56.05 -25.45 -11.43
C TRP A 539 -54.68 -25.09 -10.85
N LYS A 540 -53.65 -25.94 -10.88
CA LYS A 540 -52.86 -26.60 -11.96
C LYS A 540 -51.50 -25.92 -12.07
N SER A 541 -50.49 -26.77 -11.88
CA SER A 541 -49.07 -26.60 -12.13
C SER A 541 -48.76 -26.28 -13.60
N SER A 542 -47.72 -25.47 -13.78
CA SER A 542 -46.70 -25.62 -14.82
C SER A 542 -45.37 -25.22 -14.23
#